data_AF-A0A4R2N0H8-F1
#
_entry.id   AF-A0A4R2N0H8-F1
#
_cell.length_a   1.000
_cell.length_b   1.000
_cell.length_c   1.000
_cell.angle_alpha   90.00
_cell.angle_beta   90.00
_cell.angle_gamma   90.00
#
_symmetry.space_group_name_H-M   'P 1'
#
loop_
_entity.id
_entity.type
_entity.pdbx_description
1 polymer ?
#
loop_
_entity_poly.entity_id
_entity_poly.type
_entity_poly.pdbx_seq_one_letter_code
_entity_poly.pdbx_strand_id
1 'polypeptide(L)'
;MKKSLRIIISAVYFFSLFISLSVNASPQEWQKIKRPISGEPTPIGTYSNGCIIGAKALPFNGDGYQVIRTSKNRYYGHPEMISYLQDLGKKIKSRAMPDMLVGDIAMPGGGRFLTGHASHQMGLDADIWLRMGRLSTRDAQDPAGMGLLVVDRKARKVIDSLWTRDHETLLHLAAQDYRVARIFVNPAIKVKLCETVRGDRSWLRKLRPWFGHDSHFHVRLTCPKGASYCQNQSPIPVGEGCGRELYSWFEPAKPSSTKPKKKVIPEAPILCQQVLSAPNRSEWLD
;
A
#
# COMPACT_ATOMS: atom_id res chain seq x y z
N MET A 1 14.28 35.07 80.37
CA MET A 1 13.18 35.05 79.38
C MET A 1 13.73 34.60 78.02
N LYS A 2 13.63 33.30 77.70
CA LYS A 2 14.02 32.74 76.40
C LYS A 2 12.77 32.69 75.50
N LYS A 3 12.77 33.37 74.35
CA LYS A 3 11.78 33.17 73.29
C LYS A 3 12.41 32.31 72.20
N SER A 4 12.01 31.05 72.12
CA SER A 4 12.33 30.16 70.99
C SER A 4 11.24 30.31 69.93
N LEU A 5 11.62 30.81 68.76
CA LEU A 5 10.78 30.87 67.57
C LEU A 5 10.90 29.52 66.84
N ARG A 6 9.83 28.72 66.84
CA ARG A 6 9.76 27.50 66.02
C ARG A 6 9.32 27.88 64.61
N ILE A 7 10.22 27.76 63.65
CA ILE A 7 9.91 27.85 62.22
C ILE A 7 9.47 26.45 61.77
N ILE A 8 8.19 26.30 61.42
CA ILE A 8 7.65 25.09 60.79
C ILE A 8 7.85 25.27 59.28
N ILE A 9 8.82 24.54 58.72
CA ILE A 9 9.03 24.46 57.27
C ILE A 9 8.04 23.42 56.73
N SER A 10 6.90 23.88 56.19
CA SER A 10 6.02 23.02 55.39
C SER A 10 6.67 22.74 54.04
N ALA A 11 7.15 21.51 53.84
CA ALA A 11 7.58 21.02 52.53
C ALA A 11 6.35 20.81 51.63
N VAL A 12 6.13 21.73 50.68
CA VAL A 12 5.12 21.57 49.62
C VAL A 12 5.73 20.69 48.52
N TYR A 13 5.35 19.41 48.50
CA TYR A 13 5.65 18.52 47.38
C TYR A 13 4.75 18.87 46.20
N PHE A 14 5.30 19.57 45.20
CA PHE A 14 4.62 19.79 43.92
C PHE A 14 4.64 18.47 43.12
N PHE A 15 3.55 17.70 43.19
CA PHE A 15 3.35 16.55 42.31
C PHE A 15 2.92 17.08 40.93
N SER A 16 3.88 17.24 40.02
CA SER A 16 3.59 17.65 38.65
C SER A 16 2.93 16.49 37.91
N LEU A 17 1.62 16.57 37.72
CA LEU A 17 0.84 15.59 36.98
C LEU A 17 1.16 15.75 35.48
N PHE A 18 2.08 14.95 34.95
CA PHE A 18 2.32 14.87 33.50
C PHE A 18 1.10 14.23 32.83
N ILE A 19 0.18 15.06 32.36
CA ILE A 19 -0.91 14.64 31.48
C ILE A 19 -0.30 14.27 30.13
N SER A 20 -0.03 12.98 29.93
CA SER A 20 0.40 12.46 28.63
C SER A 20 -0.79 12.52 27.67
N LEU A 21 -0.77 13.50 26.76
CA LEU A 21 -1.73 13.56 25.66
C LEU A 21 -1.57 12.31 24.80
N SER A 22 -2.51 11.37 24.94
CA SER A 22 -2.52 10.14 24.14
C SER A 22 -2.92 10.49 22.71
N VAL A 23 -1.96 10.40 21.78
CA VAL A 23 -2.22 10.60 20.36
C VAL A 23 -2.83 9.31 19.82
N ASN A 24 -4.12 9.34 19.50
CA ASN A 24 -4.78 8.21 18.85
C ASN A 24 -4.25 8.07 17.41
N ALA A 25 -3.84 6.85 17.04
CA ALA A 25 -3.30 6.51 15.72
C ALA A 25 -4.36 6.53 14.60
N SER A 26 -4.93 7.70 14.35
CA SER A 26 -5.96 7.94 13.35
C SER A 26 -5.36 8.18 11.95
N PRO A 27 -6.14 7.97 10.88
CA PRO A 27 -5.73 8.36 9.52
C PRO A 27 -5.29 9.83 9.41
N GLN A 28 -5.88 10.72 10.20
CA GLN A 28 -5.54 12.14 10.24
C GLN A 28 -4.13 12.37 10.78
N GLU A 29 -3.70 11.63 11.81
CA GLU A 29 -2.33 11.75 12.34
C GLU A 29 -1.29 11.25 11.34
N TRP A 30 -1.55 10.13 10.66
CA TRP A 30 -0.65 9.61 9.62
C TRP A 30 -0.50 10.58 8.43
N GLN A 31 -1.57 11.28 8.04
CA GLN A 31 -1.54 12.25 6.93
C GLN A 31 -0.69 13.50 7.23
N LYS A 32 -0.46 13.80 8.52
CA LYS A 32 0.38 14.91 8.94
C LYS A 32 1.86 14.62 8.73
N ILE A 33 2.29 13.35 8.73
CA ILE A 33 3.68 12.96 8.48
C ILE A 33 4.08 13.34 7.04
N LYS A 34 5.10 14.19 6.90
CA LYS A 34 5.57 14.72 5.60
C LYS A 34 6.84 14.04 5.11
N ARG A 35 7.64 13.47 6.01
CA ARG A 35 8.93 12.85 5.71
C ARG A 35 9.06 11.48 6.36
N PRO A 36 9.92 10.58 5.85
CA PRO A 36 10.11 9.27 6.46
C PRO A 36 10.53 9.37 7.92
N ILE A 37 10.00 8.49 8.75
CA ILE A 37 10.43 8.37 10.15
C ILE A 37 11.84 7.76 10.16
N SER A 38 12.77 8.43 10.81
CA SER A 38 14.16 7.98 10.94
C SER A 38 14.27 6.64 11.68
N GLY A 39 15.17 5.78 11.22
CA GLY A 39 15.44 4.48 11.83
C GLY A 39 15.62 3.36 10.80
N GLU A 40 15.84 2.15 11.30
CA GLU A 40 15.95 0.95 10.46
C GLU A 40 14.62 0.64 9.76
N PRO A 41 14.64 0.24 8.47
CA PRO A 41 13.44 -0.11 7.72
C PRO A 41 12.63 -1.22 8.42
N THR A 42 11.50 -0.84 9.00
CA THR A 42 10.69 -1.74 9.82
C THR A 42 9.22 -1.64 9.43
N PRO A 43 8.70 -2.59 8.63
CA PRO A 43 7.27 -2.71 8.38
C PRO A 43 6.59 -3.32 9.61
N ILE A 44 5.52 -2.69 10.09
CA ILE A 44 4.85 -3.04 11.34
C ILE A 44 3.37 -3.33 11.09
N GLY A 45 2.88 -4.44 11.65
CA GLY A 45 1.48 -4.83 11.63
C GLY A 45 1.11 -5.62 10.38
N THR A 46 -0.09 -5.34 9.86
CA THR A 46 -0.63 -5.97 8.65
C THR A 46 -0.77 -4.93 7.54
N TYR A 47 -0.93 -5.39 6.30
CA TYR A 47 -1.07 -4.53 5.12
C TYR A 47 -2.16 -3.45 5.24
N SER A 48 -3.23 -3.70 6.03
CA SER A 48 -4.39 -2.82 6.21
C SER A 48 -4.58 -2.32 7.65
N ASN A 49 -3.60 -2.56 8.52
CA ASN A 49 -3.52 -2.02 9.87
C ASN A 49 -2.06 -2.03 10.33
N GLY A 50 -1.31 -0.98 9.98
CA GLY A 50 0.13 -0.96 10.15
C GLY A 50 0.77 0.41 9.92
N CYS A 51 2.09 0.45 9.97
CA CYS A 51 2.93 1.61 9.71
C CYS A 51 4.31 1.15 9.21
N ILE A 52 5.18 2.10 8.85
CA ILE A 52 6.58 1.81 8.50
C ILE A 52 7.52 2.86 9.08
N ILE A 53 8.62 2.38 9.68
CA ILE A 53 9.79 3.18 10.06
C ILE A 53 10.85 3.01 8.97
N GLY A 54 11.68 4.02 8.71
CA GLY A 54 12.80 3.93 7.78
C GLY A 54 12.39 3.79 6.31
N ALA A 55 11.21 4.28 5.94
CA ALA A 55 10.72 4.22 4.57
C ALA A 55 11.64 4.97 3.59
N LYS A 56 11.72 4.48 2.36
CA LYS A 56 12.49 5.09 1.28
C LYS A 56 11.56 5.59 0.18
N ALA A 57 11.87 6.74 -0.37
CA ALA A 57 11.18 7.27 -1.54
C ALA A 57 11.61 6.51 -2.80
N LEU A 58 10.66 6.19 -3.67
CA LEU A 58 10.96 5.82 -5.06
C LEU A 58 11.36 7.10 -5.83
N PRO A 59 12.53 7.13 -6.50
CA PRO A 59 12.86 8.26 -7.38
C PRO A 59 11.78 8.45 -8.44
N PHE A 60 11.37 9.70 -8.71
CA PHE A 60 10.25 9.99 -9.60
C PHE A 60 10.41 9.42 -11.01
N ASN A 61 11.65 9.27 -11.46
CA ASN A 61 11.99 8.71 -12.74
C ASN A 61 13.06 7.63 -12.55
N GLY A 62 12.94 6.54 -13.28
CA GLY A 62 13.98 5.54 -13.39
C GLY A 62 13.83 4.73 -14.65
N ASP A 63 14.64 3.69 -14.77
CA ASP A 63 14.66 2.84 -15.96
C ASP A 63 13.33 2.10 -16.13
N GLY A 64 12.59 2.42 -17.18
CA GLY A 64 11.34 1.76 -17.53
C GLY A 64 10.15 2.11 -16.63
N TYR A 65 10.26 3.17 -15.81
CA TYR A 65 9.16 3.61 -14.96
C TYR A 65 9.13 5.13 -14.70
N GLN A 66 7.94 5.61 -14.34
CA GLN A 66 7.71 6.96 -13.82
C GLN A 66 6.71 6.91 -12.65
N VAL A 67 6.99 7.68 -11.59
CA VAL A 67 6.06 7.87 -10.48
C VAL A 67 5.03 8.92 -10.85
N ILE A 68 3.77 8.62 -10.59
CA ILE A 68 2.65 9.53 -10.81
C ILE A 68 1.96 9.88 -9.48
N ARG A 69 1.06 10.87 -9.50
CA ARG A 69 0.39 11.41 -8.31
C ARG A 69 1.38 11.91 -7.25
N THR A 70 2.53 12.46 -7.67
CA THR A 70 3.60 12.87 -6.74
C THR A 70 3.13 13.93 -5.73
N SER A 71 2.12 14.73 -6.08
CA SER A 71 1.44 15.68 -5.17
C SER A 71 0.83 15.02 -3.93
N LYS A 72 0.47 13.72 -3.97
CA LYS A 72 -0.12 13.01 -2.84
C LYS A 72 0.86 12.61 -1.75
N ASN A 73 2.17 12.71 -2.00
CA ASN A 73 3.22 12.27 -1.07
C ASN A 73 3.08 10.78 -0.66
N ARG A 74 2.79 9.89 -1.62
CA ARG A 74 2.53 8.45 -1.41
C ARG A 74 3.53 7.52 -2.10
N TYR A 75 4.74 7.98 -2.41
CA TYR A 75 5.75 7.23 -3.17
C TYR A 75 6.82 6.62 -2.27
N TYR A 76 6.48 6.31 -1.01
CA TYR A 76 7.41 5.75 -0.02
C TYR A 76 7.10 4.28 0.23
N GLY A 77 8.13 3.49 0.50
CA GLY A 77 7.96 2.08 0.82
C GLY A 77 9.15 1.49 1.56
N HIS A 78 9.04 0.22 1.90
CA HIS A 78 10.17 -0.56 2.38
C HIS A 78 11.24 -0.65 1.27
N PRO A 79 12.55 -0.70 1.58
CA PRO A 79 13.59 -0.86 0.57
C PRO A 79 13.37 -2.02 -0.40
N GLU A 80 12.80 -3.14 0.06
CA GLU A 80 12.42 -4.25 -0.82
C GLU A 80 11.33 -3.88 -1.84
N MET A 81 10.37 -3.03 -1.47
CA MET A 81 9.36 -2.51 -2.41
C MET A 81 9.99 -1.57 -3.44
N ILE A 82 10.85 -0.66 -2.98
CA ILE A 82 11.53 0.29 -3.88
C ILE A 82 12.41 -0.45 -4.88
N SER A 83 13.23 -1.39 -4.40
CA SER A 83 14.07 -2.23 -5.28
C SER A 83 13.22 -3.10 -6.22
N TYR A 84 12.10 -3.67 -5.75
CA TYR A 84 11.18 -4.43 -6.60
C TYR A 84 10.66 -3.60 -7.78
N LEU A 85 10.20 -2.36 -7.52
CA LEU A 85 9.69 -1.49 -8.57
C LEU A 85 10.79 -1.07 -9.55
N GLN A 86 12.00 -0.81 -9.06
CA GLN A 86 13.14 -0.51 -9.92
C GLN A 86 13.54 -1.71 -10.79
N ASP A 87 13.55 -2.92 -10.23
CA ASP A 87 13.88 -4.14 -10.97
C ASP A 87 12.80 -4.48 -12.01
N LEU A 88 11.52 -4.30 -11.67
CA LEU A 88 10.43 -4.43 -12.63
C LEU A 88 10.58 -3.42 -13.76
N GLY A 89 10.88 -2.15 -13.45
CA GLY A 89 11.14 -1.12 -14.46
C GLY A 89 12.28 -1.50 -15.41
N LYS A 90 13.41 -1.99 -14.88
CA LYS A 90 14.52 -2.49 -15.71
C LYS A 90 14.07 -3.62 -16.65
N LYS A 91 13.22 -4.54 -16.18
CA LYS A 91 12.64 -5.61 -17.03
C LYS A 91 11.73 -5.05 -18.14
N ILE A 92 10.96 -4.00 -17.86
CA ILE A 92 10.12 -3.29 -18.84
C ILE A 92 11.02 -2.60 -19.89
N LYS A 93 12.01 -1.82 -19.46
CA LYS A 93 12.97 -1.15 -20.35
C LYS A 93 13.71 -2.14 -21.25
N SER A 94 14.16 -3.27 -20.70
CA SER A 94 14.89 -4.31 -21.45
C SER A 94 14.06 -4.94 -22.58
N ARG A 95 12.74 -4.82 -22.53
CA ARG A 95 11.80 -5.31 -23.55
C ARG A 95 11.33 -4.22 -24.51
N ALA A 96 11.90 -3.02 -24.42
CA ALA A 96 11.46 -1.85 -25.18
C ALA A 96 9.94 -1.55 -25.04
N MET A 97 9.36 -1.94 -23.90
CA MET A 97 7.97 -1.62 -23.58
C MET A 97 7.86 -0.16 -23.12
N PRO A 98 6.71 0.50 -23.30
CA PRO A 98 6.47 1.80 -22.72
C PRO A 98 6.62 1.77 -21.20
N ASP A 99 7.17 2.84 -20.62
CA ASP A 99 7.41 2.94 -19.17
C ASP A 99 6.14 2.62 -18.36
N MET A 100 6.30 1.84 -17.29
CA MET A 100 5.21 1.63 -16.34
C MET A 100 4.99 2.87 -15.47
N LEU A 101 3.74 3.16 -15.13
CA LEU A 101 3.39 4.29 -14.27
C LEU A 101 3.06 3.79 -12.86
N VAL A 102 3.89 4.15 -11.89
CA VAL A 102 3.77 3.75 -10.48
C VAL A 102 2.93 4.78 -9.73
N GLY A 103 1.80 4.35 -9.18
CA GLY A 103 0.87 5.15 -8.38
C GLY A 103 1.20 5.15 -6.89
N ASP A 104 0.19 4.92 -6.05
CA ASP A 104 0.32 4.96 -4.60
C ASP A 104 1.15 3.74 -4.10
N ILE A 105 2.16 3.99 -3.27
CA ILE A 105 2.95 2.98 -2.53
C ILE A 105 2.56 3.03 -1.04
N ALA A 106 3.05 4.02 -0.32
CA ALA A 106 2.66 4.35 1.06
C ALA A 106 2.99 5.82 1.35
N MET A 107 2.36 6.39 2.38
CA MET A 107 2.79 7.66 2.98
C MET A 107 4.16 7.51 3.65
N PRO A 108 4.87 8.60 4.00
CA PRO A 108 6.24 8.52 4.51
C PRO A 108 6.41 7.68 5.79
N GLY A 109 5.41 7.71 6.69
CA GLY A 109 5.34 6.83 7.86
C GLY A 109 4.41 5.62 7.68
N GLY A 110 3.92 5.39 6.47
CA GLY A 110 2.84 4.43 6.21
C GLY A 110 1.52 4.88 6.81
N GLY A 111 0.82 3.96 7.48
CA GLY A 111 -0.46 4.25 8.11
C GLY A 111 -1.63 4.30 7.13
N ARG A 112 -2.83 4.36 7.70
CA ARG A 112 -4.08 4.36 6.93
C ARG A 112 -4.25 5.67 6.16
N PHE A 113 -4.49 5.57 4.86
CA PHE A 113 -4.91 6.71 4.04
C PHE A 113 -6.28 7.27 4.48
N LEU A 114 -6.48 8.58 4.32
CA LEU A 114 -7.80 9.21 4.49
C LEU A 114 -8.83 8.69 3.47
N THR A 115 -8.38 8.44 2.25
CA THR A 115 -9.21 8.00 1.12
C THR A 115 -8.42 7.06 0.20
N GLY A 116 -9.15 6.20 -0.52
CA GLY A 116 -8.59 5.23 -1.46
C GLY A 116 -8.50 3.83 -0.86
N HIS A 117 -7.36 3.17 -1.07
CA HIS A 117 -7.15 1.78 -0.68
C HIS A 117 -7.10 1.61 0.85
N ALA A 118 -7.63 0.47 1.33
CA ALA A 118 -7.60 0.13 2.75
C ALA A 118 -6.21 -0.36 3.21
N SER A 119 -5.35 -0.81 2.29
CA SER A 119 -3.98 -1.26 2.54
C SER A 119 -2.94 -0.13 2.37
N HIS A 120 -1.73 -0.40 1.89
CA HIS A 120 -0.64 0.59 1.71
C HIS A 120 -0.05 1.16 3.01
N GLN A 121 -0.28 0.47 4.12
CA GLN A 121 0.05 1.04 5.43
C GLN A 121 1.47 0.73 5.90
N MET A 122 2.12 -0.31 5.36
CA MET A 122 3.44 -0.75 5.82
C MET A 122 4.52 -0.76 4.73
N GLY A 123 4.30 -0.02 3.63
CA GLY A 123 5.30 0.15 2.58
C GLY A 123 5.59 -1.11 1.74
N LEU A 124 4.67 -2.08 1.72
CA LEU A 124 4.79 -3.35 0.98
C LEU A 124 3.68 -3.54 -0.06
N ASP A 125 2.97 -2.47 -0.41
CA ASP A 125 1.95 -2.42 -1.44
C ASP A 125 2.28 -1.32 -2.46
N ALA A 126 1.98 -1.53 -3.73
CA ALA A 126 2.12 -0.52 -4.77
C ALA A 126 1.08 -0.70 -5.86
N ASP A 127 0.45 0.41 -6.27
CA ASP A 127 -0.42 0.45 -7.44
C ASP A 127 0.40 0.76 -8.69
N ILE A 128 0.16 0.01 -9.77
CA ILE A 128 0.77 0.26 -11.08
C ILE A 128 -0.35 0.39 -12.10
N TRP A 129 -0.39 1.51 -12.81
CA TRP A 129 -1.40 1.75 -13.84
C TRP A 129 -1.26 0.78 -15.01
N LEU A 130 -2.40 0.42 -15.58
CA LEU A 130 -2.47 -0.33 -16.84
C LEU A 130 -2.22 0.58 -18.04
N ARG A 131 -2.42 1.89 -17.89
CA ARG A 131 -1.84 2.88 -18.79
C ARG A 131 -0.32 2.86 -18.65
N MET A 132 0.37 2.71 -19.77
CA MET A 132 1.82 2.78 -19.88
C MET A 132 2.23 3.97 -20.74
N GLY A 133 3.52 4.32 -20.69
CA GLY A 133 4.07 5.48 -21.37
C GLY A 133 4.10 6.71 -20.48
N ARG A 134 5.26 7.39 -20.48
CA ARG A 134 5.54 8.54 -19.63
C ARG A 134 4.53 9.65 -19.84
N LEU A 135 4.19 10.32 -18.74
CA LEU A 135 3.44 11.57 -18.73
C LEU A 135 4.41 12.76 -18.64
N SER A 136 3.92 13.94 -19.00
CA SER A 136 4.65 15.18 -18.70
C SER A 136 4.85 15.33 -17.19
N THR A 137 5.87 16.08 -16.75
CA THR A 137 6.11 16.29 -15.30
C THR A 137 4.87 16.86 -14.59
N ARG A 138 4.14 17.76 -15.26
CA ARG A 138 2.90 18.36 -14.73
C ARG A 138 1.80 17.32 -14.58
N ASP A 139 1.58 16.50 -15.61
CA ASP A 139 0.55 15.45 -15.58
C ASP A 139 0.91 14.36 -14.57
N ALA A 140 2.18 13.98 -14.46
CA ALA A 140 2.64 13.04 -13.45
C ALA A 140 2.39 13.54 -12.02
N GLN A 141 2.39 14.85 -11.79
CA GLN A 141 2.09 15.42 -10.47
C GLN A 141 0.62 15.26 -10.07
N ASP A 142 -0.31 15.45 -11.01
CA ASP A 142 -1.75 15.26 -10.81
C ASP A 142 -2.44 14.70 -12.07
N PRO A 143 -2.41 13.37 -12.27
CA PRO A 143 -2.93 12.72 -13.48
C PRO A 143 -4.45 12.45 -13.36
N ALA A 144 -5.20 13.31 -12.68
CA ALA A 144 -6.64 13.13 -12.50
C ALA A 144 -7.34 12.89 -13.85
N GLY A 145 -8.13 11.82 -13.93
CA GLY A 145 -8.85 11.43 -15.15
C GLY A 145 -8.01 10.77 -16.25
N MET A 146 -6.69 10.63 -16.09
CA MET A 146 -5.82 10.07 -17.13
C MET A 146 -5.66 8.55 -17.10
N GLY A 147 -6.31 7.87 -16.16
CA GLY A 147 -6.25 6.41 -16.04
C GLY A 147 -6.93 5.71 -17.23
N LEU A 148 -6.33 4.61 -17.70
CA LEU A 148 -6.93 3.77 -18.75
C LEU A 148 -7.83 2.72 -18.12
N LEU A 149 -9.16 2.82 -18.30
CA LEU A 149 -10.09 1.78 -17.85
C LEU A 149 -10.14 0.66 -18.90
N VAL A 150 -9.52 -0.49 -18.61
CA VAL A 150 -9.47 -1.63 -19.55
C VAL A 150 -10.65 -2.59 -19.40
N VAL A 151 -11.58 -2.33 -18.47
CA VAL A 151 -12.75 -3.17 -18.19
C VAL A 151 -14.02 -2.38 -18.40
N ASP A 152 -14.93 -2.93 -19.20
CA ASP A 152 -16.32 -2.50 -19.24
C ASP A 152 -17.01 -3.04 -17.98
N ARG A 153 -17.31 -2.13 -17.04
CA ARG A 153 -17.94 -2.47 -15.76
C ARG A 153 -19.34 -3.05 -15.91
N LYS A 154 -20.09 -2.66 -16.94
CA LYS A 154 -21.46 -3.14 -17.20
C LYS A 154 -21.42 -4.53 -17.81
N ALA A 155 -20.59 -4.73 -18.83
CA ALA A 155 -20.41 -6.05 -19.44
C ALA A 155 -19.62 -7.01 -18.53
N ARG A 156 -18.88 -6.47 -17.55
CA ARG A 156 -17.95 -7.20 -16.67
C ARG A 156 -16.90 -7.97 -17.47
N LYS A 157 -16.39 -7.34 -18.54
CA LYS A 157 -15.42 -7.91 -19.48
C LYS A 157 -14.32 -6.90 -19.79
N VAL A 158 -13.14 -7.41 -20.14
CA VAL A 158 -12.06 -6.59 -20.69
C VAL A 158 -12.49 -6.01 -22.04
N ILE A 159 -12.13 -4.76 -22.29
CA ILE A 159 -12.35 -4.07 -23.57
C ILE A 159 -11.21 -4.47 -24.52
N ASP A 160 -11.49 -5.36 -25.46
CA ASP A 160 -10.46 -5.98 -26.31
C ASP A 160 -9.65 -4.97 -27.14
N SER A 161 -10.25 -3.85 -27.55
CA SER A 161 -9.54 -2.79 -28.28
C SER A 161 -8.52 -2.02 -27.43
N LEU A 162 -8.59 -2.11 -26.10
CA LEU A 162 -7.65 -1.48 -25.17
C LEU A 162 -6.62 -2.48 -24.61
N TRP A 163 -6.91 -3.78 -24.66
CA TRP A 163 -6.07 -4.81 -24.07
C TRP A 163 -4.99 -5.28 -25.04
N THR A 164 -3.74 -5.09 -24.66
CA THR A 164 -2.57 -5.42 -25.49
C THR A 164 -1.70 -6.50 -24.84
N ARG A 165 -0.76 -7.04 -25.62
CA ARG A 165 0.25 -8.00 -25.11
C ARG A 165 1.12 -7.41 -24.01
N ASP A 166 1.33 -6.10 -24.02
CA ASP A 166 2.10 -5.41 -22.99
C ASP A 166 1.44 -5.50 -21.61
N HIS A 167 0.11 -5.46 -21.54
CA HIS A 167 -0.63 -5.62 -20.28
C HIS A 167 -0.39 -7.00 -19.66
N GLU A 168 -0.49 -8.06 -20.48
CA GLU A 168 -0.16 -9.41 -20.02
C GLU A 168 1.31 -9.53 -19.61
N THR A 169 2.22 -8.97 -20.41
CA THR A 169 3.66 -9.04 -20.15
C THR A 169 4.04 -8.32 -18.86
N LEU A 170 3.48 -7.13 -18.61
CA LEU A 170 3.70 -6.38 -17.36
C LEU A 170 3.22 -7.18 -16.15
N LEU A 171 2.00 -7.74 -16.20
CA LEU A 171 1.45 -8.55 -15.10
C LEU A 171 2.25 -9.84 -14.86
N HIS A 172 2.72 -10.48 -15.94
CA HIS A 172 3.57 -11.66 -15.87
C HIS A 172 4.91 -11.34 -15.19
N LEU A 173 5.61 -10.30 -15.65
CA LEU A 173 6.91 -9.89 -15.10
C LEU A 173 6.80 -9.46 -13.64
N ALA A 174 5.71 -8.77 -13.28
CA ALA A 174 5.42 -8.41 -11.90
C ALA A 174 5.24 -9.68 -11.03
N ALA A 175 4.43 -10.64 -11.49
CA ALA A 175 4.14 -11.85 -10.73
C ALA A 175 5.34 -12.80 -10.55
N GLN A 176 6.28 -12.80 -11.49
CA GLN A 176 7.46 -13.68 -11.45
C GLN A 176 8.45 -13.35 -10.34
N ASP A 177 8.42 -12.14 -9.78
CA ASP A 177 9.33 -11.79 -8.70
C ASP A 177 9.02 -12.59 -7.42
N TYR A 178 10.06 -13.14 -6.79
CA TYR A 178 9.92 -13.99 -5.60
C TYR A 178 9.38 -13.21 -4.40
N ARG A 179 9.61 -11.89 -4.34
CA ARG A 179 9.11 -11.00 -3.27
C ARG A 179 7.60 -10.84 -3.34
N VAL A 180 6.98 -11.03 -4.51
CA VAL A 180 5.55 -10.79 -4.71
C VAL A 180 4.72 -11.91 -4.10
N ALA A 181 3.91 -11.54 -3.11
CA ALA A 181 2.93 -12.40 -2.48
C ALA A 181 1.66 -12.48 -3.33
N ARG A 182 1.10 -11.33 -3.73
CA ARG A 182 -0.17 -11.20 -4.47
C ARG A 182 -0.13 -10.05 -5.44
N ILE A 183 -0.91 -10.17 -6.51
CA ILE A 183 -1.29 -9.06 -7.39
C ILE A 183 -2.82 -9.01 -7.45
N PHE A 184 -3.45 -7.92 -7.04
CA PHE A 184 -4.89 -7.76 -7.15
C PHE A 184 -5.24 -7.08 -8.47
N VAL A 185 -6.19 -7.68 -9.18
CA VAL A 185 -6.70 -7.22 -10.49
C VAL A 185 -8.21 -7.33 -10.51
N ASN A 186 -8.86 -6.60 -11.42
CA ASN A 186 -10.28 -6.81 -11.67
C ASN A 186 -10.56 -8.29 -12.06
N PRO A 187 -11.68 -8.91 -11.63
CA PRO A 187 -12.04 -10.27 -12.02
C PRO A 187 -12.06 -10.49 -13.53
N ALA A 188 -12.50 -9.51 -14.33
CA ALA A 188 -12.52 -9.60 -15.79
C ALA A 188 -11.11 -9.71 -16.39
N ILE A 189 -10.13 -9.00 -15.83
CA ILE A 189 -8.71 -9.11 -16.24
C ILE A 189 -8.21 -10.52 -15.94
N LYS A 190 -8.55 -11.06 -14.76
CA LYS A 190 -8.17 -12.42 -14.38
C LYS A 190 -8.79 -13.47 -15.32
N VAL A 191 -10.05 -13.31 -15.71
CA VAL A 191 -10.72 -14.15 -16.73
C VAL A 191 -9.97 -14.09 -18.06
N LYS A 192 -9.71 -12.88 -18.58
CA LYS A 192 -8.98 -12.69 -19.84
C LYS A 192 -7.63 -13.41 -19.84
N LEU A 193 -6.85 -13.28 -18.77
CA LEU A 193 -5.58 -13.98 -18.62
C LEU A 193 -5.74 -15.51 -18.55
N CYS A 194 -6.71 -16.00 -17.78
CA CYS A 194 -7.00 -17.42 -17.70
C CYS A 194 -7.36 -18.01 -19.07
N GLU A 195 -8.08 -17.26 -19.91
CA GLU A 195 -8.50 -17.69 -21.25
C GLU A 195 -7.40 -17.60 -22.31
N THR A 196 -6.45 -16.67 -22.17
CA THR A 196 -5.50 -16.33 -23.25
C THR A 196 -4.06 -16.77 -22.99
N VAL A 197 -3.60 -16.85 -21.74
CA VAL A 197 -2.23 -17.28 -21.42
C VAL A 197 -2.05 -18.75 -21.83
N ARG A 198 -0.92 -19.06 -22.47
CA ARG A 198 -0.51 -20.42 -22.86
C ARG A 198 0.88 -20.72 -22.29
N GLY A 199 1.26 -21.99 -22.18
CA GLY A 199 2.55 -22.38 -21.60
C GLY A 199 2.56 -22.31 -20.07
N ASP A 200 3.60 -21.72 -19.48
CA ASP A 200 3.70 -21.56 -18.03
C ASP A 200 2.66 -20.57 -17.49
N ARG A 201 1.76 -21.11 -16.67
CA ARG A 201 0.64 -20.41 -16.06
C ARG A 201 0.74 -20.36 -14.53
N SER A 202 1.85 -20.84 -13.95
CA SER A 202 2.05 -20.90 -12.50
C SER A 202 1.92 -19.52 -11.83
N TRP A 203 2.36 -18.46 -12.52
CA TRP A 203 2.26 -17.07 -12.08
C TRP A 203 0.83 -16.58 -11.90
N LEU A 204 -0.15 -17.16 -12.61
CA LEU A 204 -1.56 -16.80 -12.48
C LEU A 204 -2.04 -17.00 -11.05
N ARG A 205 -1.50 -17.96 -10.29
CA ARG A 205 -1.85 -18.18 -8.88
C ARG A 205 -1.73 -16.90 -8.05
N LYS A 206 -0.74 -16.04 -8.33
CA LYS A 206 -0.54 -14.78 -7.59
C LYS A 206 -1.56 -13.70 -7.95
N LEU A 207 -2.24 -13.80 -9.09
CA LEU A 207 -3.25 -12.83 -9.51
C LEU A 207 -4.60 -13.15 -8.86
N ARG A 208 -5.05 -12.21 -8.02
CA ARG A 208 -6.21 -12.35 -7.14
C ARG A 208 -7.30 -11.37 -7.60
N PRO A 209 -8.52 -11.86 -7.89
CA PRO A 209 -9.62 -10.96 -8.23
C PRO A 209 -9.94 -10.04 -7.06
N TRP A 210 -10.23 -8.78 -7.35
CA TRP A 210 -10.71 -7.80 -6.37
C TRP A 210 -11.56 -6.70 -7.04
N PHE A 211 -12.50 -6.12 -6.28
CA PHE A 211 -13.34 -5.03 -6.79
C PHE A 211 -12.51 -3.81 -7.23
N GLY A 212 -12.99 -3.08 -8.24
CA GLY A 212 -12.23 -1.97 -8.84
C GLY A 212 -11.12 -2.50 -9.74
N HIS A 213 -9.89 -2.01 -9.58
CA HIS A 213 -8.68 -2.50 -10.27
C HIS A 213 -8.83 -2.64 -11.80
N ASP A 214 -9.61 -1.75 -12.40
CA ASP A 214 -9.90 -1.69 -13.83
C ASP A 214 -8.94 -0.77 -14.60
N SER A 215 -8.16 0.05 -13.87
CA SER A 215 -7.17 0.98 -14.43
C SER A 215 -5.76 0.79 -13.89
N HIS A 216 -5.61 -0.06 -12.89
CA HIS A 216 -4.35 -0.38 -12.24
C HIS A 216 -4.43 -1.80 -11.66
N PHE A 217 -3.28 -2.37 -11.39
CA PHE A 217 -3.17 -3.55 -10.54
C PHE A 217 -2.41 -3.18 -9.27
N HIS A 218 -2.76 -3.85 -8.18
CA HIS A 218 -2.15 -3.66 -6.88
C HIS A 218 -1.15 -4.79 -6.65
N VAL A 219 0.13 -4.50 -6.49
CA VAL A 219 1.14 -5.48 -6.10
C VAL A 219 1.33 -5.46 -4.59
N ARG A 220 1.46 -6.65 -4.00
CA ARG A 220 1.78 -6.85 -2.60
C ARG A 220 2.99 -7.75 -2.45
N LEU A 221 3.97 -7.32 -1.66
CA LEU A 221 5.13 -8.14 -1.30
C LEU A 221 4.87 -8.96 -0.02
N THR A 222 5.63 -10.05 0.13
CA THR A 222 5.76 -10.76 1.41
C THR A 222 6.46 -9.88 2.43
N CYS A 223 6.27 -10.15 3.72
CA CYS A 223 7.11 -9.54 4.75
C CYS A 223 8.59 -9.85 4.49
N PRO A 224 9.48 -8.83 4.56
CA PRO A 224 10.92 -9.01 4.45
C PRO A 224 11.46 -10.04 5.44
N LYS A 225 12.53 -10.74 5.06
CA LYS A 225 13.18 -11.72 5.95
C LYS A 225 13.66 -11.04 7.23
N GLY A 226 13.29 -11.59 8.39
CA GLY A 226 13.68 -11.05 9.70
C GLY A 226 12.81 -9.89 10.22
N ALA A 227 11.80 -9.44 9.46
CA ALA A 227 10.88 -8.39 9.90
C ALA A 227 9.92 -8.92 10.98
N SER A 228 10.36 -8.88 12.25
CA SER A 228 9.67 -9.48 13.40
C SER A 228 8.30 -8.86 13.72
N TYR A 229 8.05 -7.64 13.26
CA TYR A 229 6.79 -6.92 13.48
C TYR A 229 5.86 -6.94 12.27
N CYS A 230 6.24 -7.61 11.17
CA CYS A 230 5.46 -7.68 9.96
C CYS A 230 4.66 -8.99 9.91
N GLN A 231 3.37 -8.88 9.59
CA GLN A 231 2.46 -10.02 9.54
C GLN A 231 2.02 -10.31 8.10
N ASN A 232 2.41 -11.49 7.61
CA ASN A 232 1.96 -12.00 6.32
C ASN A 232 0.45 -12.32 6.34
N GLN A 233 -0.18 -12.27 5.17
CA GLN A 233 -1.50 -12.86 4.98
C GLN A 233 -1.39 -14.39 4.90
N SER A 234 -2.51 -15.09 5.12
CA SER A 234 -2.61 -16.53 4.86
C SER A 234 -2.12 -16.87 3.45
N PRO A 235 -1.58 -18.09 3.20
CA PRO A 235 -1.18 -18.51 1.86
C PRO A 235 -2.30 -18.40 0.83
N ILE A 236 -1.93 -18.19 -0.44
CA ILE A 236 -2.90 -18.28 -1.55
C ILE A 236 -3.31 -19.74 -1.71
N PRO A 237 -4.59 -20.05 -1.96
CA PRO A 237 -5.02 -21.39 -2.35
C PRO A 237 -4.14 -22.01 -3.45
N VAL A 238 -4.08 -23.34 -3.47
CA VAL A 238 -3.38 -24.07 -4.52
C VAL A 238 -4.09 -23.92 -5.87
N GLY A 239 -3.33 -24.06 -6.96
CA GLY A 239 -3.84 -23.90 -8.33
C GLY A 239 -3.82 -22.46 -8.84
N GLU A 240 -4.23 -22.28 -10.10
CA GLU A 240 -4.16 -20.99 -10.81
C GLU A 240 -5.23 -19.97 -10.35
N GLY A 241 -6.28 -20.44 -9.67
CA GLY A 241 -7.45 -19.62 -9.33
C GLY A 241 -8.27 -19.22 -10.56
N CYS A 242 -8.30 -20.03 -11.62
CA CYS A 242 -9.08 -19.80 -12.84
C CYS A 242 -10.44 -20.51 -12.89
N GLY A 243 -10.79 -21.27 -11.83
CA GLY A 243 -12.04 -22.04 -11.76
C GLY A 243 -13.12 -21.37 -10.92
N ARG A 244 -13.83 -22.16 -10.12
CA ARG A 244 -14.99 -21.73 -9.30
C ARG A 244 -14.74 -20.48 -8.46
N GLU A 245 -13.55 -20.34 -7.89
CA GLU A 245 -13.16 -19.15 -7.13
C GLU A 245 -13.30 -17.87 -7.98
N LEU A 246 -12.78 -17.86 -9.20
CA LEU A 246 -12.87 -16.71 -10.10
C LEU A 246 -14.30 -16.42 -10.50
N TYR A 247 -15.06 -17.44 -10.91
CA TYR A 247 -16.42 -17.25 -11.40
C TYR A 247 -17.41 -16.81 -10.31
N SER A 248 -17.14 -17.12 -9.03
CA SER A 248 -17.94 -16.61 -7.91
C SER A 248 -17.94 -15.09 -7.77
N TRP A 249 -16.94 -14.38 -8.34
CA TRP A 249 -16.93 -12.91 -8.38
C TRP A 249 -17.97 -12.30 -9.32
N PHE A 250 -18.60 -13.11 -10.16
CA PHE A 250 -19.65 -12.69 -11.09
C PHE A 250 -21.04 -13.14 -10.64
N GLU A 251 -21.14 -13.89 -9.55
CA GLU A 251 -22.42 -14.26 -8.95
C GLU A 251 -23.04 -13.05 -8.23
N PRO A 252 -24.38 -12.95 -8.16
CA PRO A 252 -25.04 -11.94 -7.35
C PRO A 252 -24.62 -12.05 -5.88
N ALA A 253 -24.51 -10.92 -5.19
CA ALA A 253 -24.29 -10.93 -3.75
C ALA A 253 -25.44 -11.70 -3.07
N LYS A 254 -25.10 -12.65 -2.19
CA LYS A 254 -26.11 -13.36 -1.40
C LYS A 254 -26.90 -12.34 -0.57
N PRO A 255 -28.24 -12.46 -0.50
CA PRO A 255 -29.05 -11.59 0.35
C PRO A 255 -28.55 -11.66 1.79
N SER A 256 -28.14 -10.54 2.36
CA SER A 256 -27.73 -10.46 3.78
C SER A 256 -28.97 -10.21 4.63
N SER A 257 -29.30 -11.15 5.53
CA SER A 257 -30.34 -10.97 6.54
C SER A 257 -29.91 -10.07 7.70
N THR A 258 -28.62 -9.70 7.78
CA THR A 258 -28.07 -8.84 8.82
C THR A 258 -27.90 -7.40 8.36
N LYS A 259 -28.35 -6.44 9.19
CA LYS A 259 -28.08 -5.01 8.99
C LYS A 259 -26.57 -4.76 8.88
N PRO A 260 -26.10 -3.86 7.98
CA PRO A 260 -24.68 -3.54 7.86
C PRO A 260 -24.15 -3.02 9.20
N LYS A 261 -23.20 -3.75 9.82
CA LYS A 261 -22.49 -3.24 11.00
C LYS A 261 -21.64 -2.04 10.57
N LYS A 262 -21.60 -0.97 11.37
CA LYS A 262 -20.65 0.13 11.16
C LYS A 262 -19.23 -0.46 11.16
N LYS A 263 -18.45 -0.14 10.13
CA LYS A 263 -17.04 -0.55 10.06
C LYS A 263 -16.26 0.17 11.15
N VAL A 264 -15.93 -0.55 12.23
CA VAL A 264 -15.04 -0.05 13.27
C VAL A 264 -13.61 -0.09 12.74
N ILE A 265 -12.87 1.00 12.88
CA ILE A 265 -11.44 1.04 12.56
C ILE A 265 -10.73 0.20 13.64
N PRO A 266 -9.92 -0.81 13.25
CA PRO A 266 -9.17 -1.58 14.22
C PRO A 266 -8.15 -0.68 14.91
N GLU A 267 -7.85 -0.98 16.17
CA GLU A 267 -6.78 -0.30 16.89
C GLU A 267 -5.43 -0.55 16.19
N ALA A 268 -4.61 0.49 16.07
CA ALA A 268 -3.31 0.38 15.43
C ALA A 268 -2.36 -0.48 16.29
N PRO A 269 -1.36 -1.17 15.69
CA PRO A 269 -0.33 -1.86 16.45
C PRO A 269 0.38 -0.93 17.45
N ILE A 270 0.74 -1.45 18.63
CA ILE A 270 1.33 -0.65 19.73
C ILE A 270 2.54 0.16 19.25
N LEU A 271 3.44 -0.45 18.46
CA LEU A 271 4.61 0.26 17.93
C LEU A 271 4.23 1.44 17.02
N CYS A 272 3.15 1.32 16.25
CA CYS A 272 2.65 2.41 15.42
C CYS A 272 2.05 3.54 16.26
N GLN A 273 1.43 3.21 17.40
CA GLN A 273 0.97 4.23 18.36
C GLN A 273 2.17 4.96 18.99
N GLN A 274 3.20 4.20 19.40
CA GLN A 274 4.42 4.76 19.99
C GLN A 274 5.16 5.70 19.04
N VAL A 275 5.21 5.37 17.74
CA VAL A 275 5.74 6.25 16.70
C VAL A 275 4.99 7.60 16.70
N LEU A 276 3.66 7.60 16.71
CA LEU A 276 2.89 8.84 16.66
C LEU A 276 2.96 9.66 17.94
N SER A 277 3.27 9.03 19.08
CA SER A 277 3.48 9.68 20.37
C SER A 277 4.96 9.97 20.68
N ALA A 278 5.88 9.71 19.74
CA ALA A 278 7.31 9.86 20.00
C ALA A 278 7.66 11.33 20.35
N PRO A 279 8.52 11.58 21.36
CA PRO A 279 8.87 12.96 21.76
C PRO A 279 9.49 13.79 20.64
N ASN A 280 10.22 13.16 19.73
CA ASN A 280 10.89 13.80 18.60
C ASN A 280 10.04 13.85 17.31
N ARG A 281 8.72 13.63 17.40
CA ARG A 281 7.86 13.52 16.22
C ARG A 281 7.80 14.74 15.31
N SER A 282 8.19 15.92 15.81
CA SER A 282 8.32 17.12 14.99
C SER A 282 9.26 16.92 13.80
N GLU A 283 10.29 16.07 13.93
CA GLU A 283 11.26 15.77 12.87
C GLU A 283 10.63 15.28 11.56
N TRP A 284 9.45 14.64 11.62
CA TRP A 284 8.76 14.10 10.44
C TRP A 284 7.39 14.74 10.18
N LEU A 285 6.96 15.69 11.00
CA LEU A 285 5.72 16.46 10.78
C LEU A 285 5.96 17.76 9.99
N ASP A 286 7.17 18.31 10.08
CA ASP A 286 7.64 19.52 9.36
C ASP A 286 8.29 19.20 7.98
#